data_AF-A0A212CY61-F1
#
_entry.id   AF-A0A212CY61-F1
#
_cell.length_a   1.000
_cell.length_b   1.000
_cell.length_c   1.000
_cell.angle_alpha   90.00
_cell.angle_beta   90.00
_cell.angle_gamma   90.00
#
_symmetry.space_group_name_H-M   'P 1'
#
loop_
_entity.id
_entity.type
_entity.pdbx_description
1 polymer ?
#
loop_
_entity_poly.entity_id
_entity_poly.type
_entity_poly.pdbx_seq_one_letter_code
_entity_poly.pdbx_strand_id
1 'polypeptide(L)'
;GCAPRRLPDPARLLACGPENTPPAPVGSPWGRRAASGGDRPGPGGLWTVCGPYGPGSAGSARSHRGTTEASQRFSQTPEVGGHATPPRPRGRAAANSGPAVFCVTARLTNGRVSGCRFLPTGSSASGEGRAALQPPWSNRRDPVSAVPLSRSSVLWAVDLFGRVFTLSTAGQHWEPCRDAQLEFKRVSAARDCCWGIACDHQVYVLVGASDVPIRCQEEAYENQRWNPVGGFCEALLPSDRWPCSDVSGLHHRPLDGVVLPSPHWEWESDWYVDENFGGEPTEKGGWTYAIDFPATYTRDKKWNSCVRRRRWIRYRRYKSQDTWAKIPSEDDPQQLPDPFSDLSVGGWEVTDEPVGRLSVWAVTLQGKVWYRENVSHHNPEGSSWSLVDTPGEAVQISCGPHDLLWVTLWEGQALVREGINRNNPKGSSWSTVEPPTSENGILHVSTGVCVVWAVTKDRKVWFRRGVNSHNPCGTSWIEMFGEMMMVNVGLNDQVWGIGCVDRALYFRQGVTQSELSGKTWKAIVAGREGDRSLSGSSISLLR
;
A
#
# COMPACT_ATOMS: atom_id res chain seq x y z
N GLY A 1 -5.41 -51.85 57.35
CA GLY A 1 -6.34 -51.26 56.37
C GLY A 1 -5.62 -51.12 55.04
N CYS A 2 -6.31 -51.28 53.92
CA CYS A 2 -5.69 -51.51 52.62
C CYS A 2 -4.77 -50.38 52.12
N ALA A 3 -3.72 -50.79 51.42
CA ALA A 3 -2.81 -49.94 50.66
C ALA A 3 -2.81 -50.39 49.17
N PRO A 4 -1.91 -49.92 48.28
CA PRO A 4 -2.26 -48.95 47.24
C PRO A 4 -2.04 -49.51 45.81
N ARG A 5 -2.19 -48.70 44.76
CA ARG A 5 -1.57 -48.97 43.44
C ARG A 5 -1.26 -47.72 42.62
N ARG A 6 -0.24 -47.85 41.76
CA ARG A 6 0.43 -46.79 40.98
C ARG A 6 0.01 -46.82 39.49
N LEU A 7 0.36 -45.74 38.77
CA LEU A 7 0.54 -45.69 37.30
C LEU A 7 1.49 -46.81 36.81
N PRO A 8 1.41 -47.25 35.53
CA PRO A 8 2.20 -46.61 34.45
C PRO A 8 1.61 -46.64 33.02
N ASP A 9 2.21 -45.84 32.12
CA ASP A 9 2.25 -45.96 30.64
C ASP A 9 3.31 -47.03 30.20
N PRO A 10 3.59 -47.42 28.91
CA PRO A 10 3.15 -46.88 27.59
C PRO A 10 2.88 -47.89 26.41
N ALA A 11 2.44 -47.34 25.25
CA ALA A 11 2.80 -47.67 23.83
C ALA A 11 2.39 -48.96 23.03
N ARG A 12 2.20 -48.72 21.70
CA ARG A 12 2.41 -49.56 20.45
C ARG A 12 1.26 -50.31 19.68
N LEU A 13 0.97 -49.77 18.47
CA LEU A 13 0.97 -50.37 17.10
C LEU A 13 -0.11 -51.37 16.55
N LEU A 14 -0.68 -50.99 15.36
CA LEU A 14 -1.01 -51.80 14.14
C LEU A 14 -2.07 -52.95 14.24
N ALA A 15 -2.76 -53.50 13.20
CA ALA A 15 -2.91 -53.33 11.72
C ALA A 15 -4.13 -54.20 11.22
N CYS A 16 -4.65 -54.24 9.96
CA CYS A 16 -4.82 -53.30 8.82
C CYS A 16 -5.66 -53.97 7.66
N GLY A 17 -6.64 -53.27 7.05
CA GLY A 17 -7.07 -53.46 5.62
C GLY A 17 -8.09 -54.59 5.28
N PRO A 18 -8.50 -54.79 3.99
CA PRO A 18 -8.06 -54.11 2.75
C PRO A 18 -9.20 -53.63 1.78
N GLU A 19 -8.86 -53.43 0.49
CA GLU A 19 -9.57 -52.69 -0.59
C GLU A 19 -10.54 -53.51 -1.50
N ASN A 20 -11.46 -52.86 -2.26
CA ASN A 20 -11.45 -52.80 -3.76
C ASN A 20 -12.72 -52.20 -4.44
N THR A 21 -12.59 -51.87 -5.74
CA THR A 21 -13.55 -51.09 -6.58
C THR A 21 -14.22 -51.95 -7.71
N PRO A 22 -14.95 -51.37 -8.71
CA PRO A 22 -16.41 -51.44 -8.97
C PRO A 22 -16.87 -52.54 -9.97
N PRO A 23 -18.16 -52.59 -10.40
CA PRO A 23 -18.55 -51.97 -11.69
C PRO A 23 -20.03 -51.45 -11.80
N ALA A 24 -20.41 -50.93 -12.98
CA ALA A 24 -21.79 -50.58 -13.40
C ALA A 24 -22.39 -51.72 -14.29
N PRO A 25 -23.47 -51.57 -15.12
CA PRO A 25 -24.53 -50.54 -15.27
C PRO A 25 -25.98 -51.15 -15.48
N VAL A 26 -26.90 -50.36 -16.08
CA VAL A 26 -28.15 -50.75 -16.82
C VAL A 26 -29.46 -50.92 -16.01
N GLY A 27 -30.55 -50.25 -16.47
CA GLY A 27 -31.91 -50.56 -15.97
C GLY A 27 -33.07 -49.55 -16.17
N SER A 28 -33.28 -48.98 -17.37
CA SER A 28 -34.61 -48.44 -17.75
C SER A 28 -35.57 -49.63 -18.10
N PRO A 29 -36.82 -49.48 -18.63
CA PRO A 29 -37.64 -48.28 -18.93
C PRO A 29 -39.17 -48.42 -18.60
N TRP A 30 -39.98 -47.46 -19.13
CA TRP A 30 -41.46 -47.41 -19.26
C TRP A 30 -42.29 -47.04 -18.00
N GLY A 31 -43.34 -46.20 -18.07
CA GLY A 31 -43.80 -45.29 -19.13
C GLY A 31 -45.34 -45.20 -19.27
N ARG A 32 -45.87 -44.01 -19.67
CA ARG A 32 -47.31 -43.71 -20.02
C ARG A 32 -48.28 -43.75 -18.79
N ARG A 33 -49.50 -43.17 -18.77
CA ARG A 33 -50.35 -42.19 -19.53
C ARG A 33 -51.51 -41.79 -18.57
N ALA A 34 -52.40 -40.80 -18.73
CA ALA A 34 -52.60 -39.61 -19.59
C ALA A 34 -53.82 -38.78 -19.05
N ALA A 35 -54.09 -37.60 -19.64
CA ALA A 35 -55.40 -36.89 -19.68
C ALA A 35 -55.88 -36.24 -18.35
N SER A 36 -56.20 -34.94 -18.28
CA SER A 36 -57.41 -34.18 -18.73
C SER A 36 -58.24 -33.75 -17.50
N GLY A 37 -58.94 -32.61 -17.43
CA GLY A 37 -59.15 -31.48 -18.33
C GLY A 37 -60.42 -30.68 -17.91
N GLY A 38 -60.50 -29.38 -18.19
CA GLY A 38 -61.67 -28.51 -17.93
C GLY A 38 -61.78 -27.92 -16.49
N ASP A 39 -62.41 -26.76 -16.25
CA ASP A 39 -62.94 -25.76 -17.21
C ASP A 39 -63.12 -24.34 -16.58
N ARG A 40 -63.40 -23.33 -17.42
CA ARG A 40 -63.57 -21.89 -17.05
C ARG A 40 -65.04 -21.51 -16.72
N PRO A 41 -65.38 -20.33 -16.12
CA PRO A 41 -65.47 -19.02 -16.84
C PRO A 41 -65.04 -17.75 -16.05
N GLY A 42 -64.92 -16.60 -16.74
CA GLY A 42 -64.71 -15.23 -16.18
C GLY A 42 -66.02 -14.42 -16.03
N PRO A 43 -66.10 -13.07 -16.24
CA PRO A 43 -65.09 -12.14 -16.82
C PRO A 43 -65.01 -10.70 -16.19
N GLY A 44 -64.22 -9.81 -16.85
CA GLY A 44 -64.11 -8.34 -16.64
C GLY A 44 -62.72 -7.92 -16.15
N GLY A 45 -61.87 -7.13 -16.81
CA GLY A 45 -61.98 -5.95 -17.70
C GLY A 45 -60.95 -4.91 -17.17
N LEU A 46 -60.22 -4.05 -17.90
CA LEU A 46 -60.18 -3.58 -19.29
C LEU A 46 -58.70 -3.31 -19.76
N TRP A 47 -58.47 -3.44 -21.07
CA TRP A 47 -57.43 -3.00 -22.05
C TRP A 47 -56.10 -2.28 -21.69
N THR A 48 -54.99 -2.84 -22.22
CA THR A 48 -54.16 -2.43 -23.43
C THR A 48 -54.07 -0.91 -23.79
N VAL A 49 -53.02 -0.31 -24.41
CA VAL A 49 -52.03 -0.76 -25.44
C VAL A 49 -50.73 0.08 -25.40
N CYS A 50 -49.60 -0.49 -25.84
CA CYS A 50 -48.51 0.24 -26.49
C CYS A 50 -48.14 -0.41 -27.83
N GLY A 51 -47.77 0.40 -28.83
CA GLY A 51 -47.34 -0.01 -30.17
C GLY A 51 -47.23 1.21 -31.10
N PRO A 52 -46.89 1.05 -32.39
CA PRO A 52 -46.52 -0.19 -33.09
C PRO A 52 -45.16 -0.13 -33.81
N TYR A 53 -44.79 -1.22 -34.51
CA TYR A 53 -43.66 -1.30 -35.43
C TYR A 53 -44.12 -1.78 -36.83
N GLY A 54 -43.36 -1.44 -37.86
CA GLY A 54 -43.30 -2.16 -39.15
C GLY A 54 -44.11 -1.59 -40.32
N PRO A 55 -44.09 -2.23 -41.50
CA PRO A 55 -43.40 -3.50 -41.84
C PRO A 55 -42.50 -3.43 -43.11
N GLY A 56 -41.84 -4.53 -43.52
CA GLY A 56 -41.12 -4.54 -44.81
C GLY A 56 -40.35 -5.80 -45.25
N SER A 57 -41.06 -6.88 -45.55
CA SER A 57 -40.68 -8.00 -46.47
C SER A 57 -39.47 -8.92 -46.16
N ALA A 58 -39.48 -10.09 -46.80
CA ALA A 58 -38.60 -11.23 -46.56
C ALA A 58 -37.76 -11.60 -47.80
N GLY A 59 -36.64 -12.30 -47.62
CA GLY A 59 -35.84 -12.79 -48.75
C GLY A 59 -34.63 -13.65 -48.38
N SER A 60 -34.80 -14.98 -48.50
CA SER A 60 -33.82 -16.03 -48.85
C SER A 60 -32.35 -16.01 -48.35
N ALA A 61 -31.87 -17.18 -47.91
CA ALA A 61 -30.46 -17.42 -47.59
C ALA A 61 -29.65 -17.88 -48.82
N ARG A 62 -28.38 -17.44 -48.94
CA ARG A 62 -27.22 -18.31 -49.30
C ARG A 62 -25.85 -17.60 -49.26
N SER A 63 -24.97 -18.15 -48.43
CA SER A 63 -23.56 -18.54 -48.65
C SER A 63 -22.66 -17.90 -49.74
N HIS A 64 -21.42 -17.65 -49.29
CA HIS A 64 -20.10 -17.78 -49.96
C HIS A 64 -19.39 -16.61 -50.68
N ARG A 65 -18.24 -16.26 -50.06
CA ARG A 65 -16.87 -16.08 -50.60
C ARG A 65 -16.61 -15.16 -51.82
N GLY A 66 -15.67 -14.23 -51.63
CA GLY A 66 -14.67 -13.89 -52.65
C GLY A 66 -14.18 -12.44 -52.65
N THR A 67 -12.91 -12.25 -52.27
CA THR A 67 -11.87 -11.32 -52.84
C THR A 67 -12.31 -10.25 -53.88
N THR A 68 -11.71 -9.05 -53.96
CA THR A 68 -10.26 -8.76 -54.05
C THR A 68 -9.97 -7.23 -53.93
N GLU A 69 -8.71 -6.86 -53.60
CA GLU A 69 -7.93 -5.62 -53.90
C GLU A 69 -8.64 -4.27 -54.20
N ALA A 70 -8.38 -3.15 -53.49
CA ALA A 70 -7.14 -2.36 -53.28
C ALA A 70 -6.78 -1.35 -54.40
N SER A 71 -6.74 -0.04 -54.08
CA SER A 71 -5.76 0.95 -54.59
C SER A 71 -5.88 2.33 -53.93
N GLN A 72 -4.80 3.12 -54.00
CA GLN A 72 -4.58 4.39 -53.28
C GLN A 72 -4.56 5.63 -54.20
N ARG A 73 -4.52 6.82 -53.57
CA ARG A 73 -4.17 8.17 -54.11
C ARG A 73 -5.29 8.81 -54.96
N PHE A 74 -5.43 10.15 -55.06
CA PHE A 74 -4.45 11.24 -54.92
C PHE A 74 -5.02 12.47 -54.19
N SER A 75 -4.13 13.40 -53.83
CA SER A 75 -4.41 14.71 -53.22
C SER A 75 -4.84 15.78 -54.24
N GLN A 76 -5.60 16.78 -53.78
CA GLN A 76 -5.38 18.22 -54.07
C GLN A 76 -6.30 19.13 -53.25
N THR A 77 -5.73 20.22 -52.73
CA THR A 77 -6.44 21.39 -52.17
C THR A 77 -6.84 22.37 -53.29
N PRO A 78 -7.79 23.28 -53.03
CA PRO A 78 -7.36 24.69 -52.92
C PRO A 78 -8.08 25.50 -51.82
N GLU A 79 -7.46 26.62 -51.43
CA GLU A 79 -8.00 27.62 -50.51
C GLU A 79 -8.94 28.62 -51.23
N VAL A 80 -9.99 29.10 -50.54
CA VAL A 80 -10.48 30.50 -50.62
C VAL A 80 -11.03 30.88 -49.23
N GLY A 81 -10.70 32.06 -48.73
CA GLY A 81 -11.05 32.50 -47.36
C GLY A 81 -12.37 33.29 -47.21
N GLY A 82 -12.69 33.64 -45.96
CA GLY A 82 -13.82 34.51 -45.61
C GLY A 82 -13.82 34.91 -44.12
N HIS A 83 -13.79 36.21 -43.83
CA HIS A 83 -13.79 36.76 -42.47
C HIS A 83 -15.16 36.65 -41.77
N ALA A 84 -15.16 36.25 -40.49
CA ALA A 84 -16.17 36.67 -39.50
C ALA A 84 -15.64 36.55 -38.06
N THR A 85 -15.80 37.60 -37.25
CA THR A 85 -15.51 37.61 -35.80
C THR A 85 -16.76 37.93 -34.99
N PRO A 86 -17.04 37.18 -33.93
CA PRO A 86 -17.85 37.67 -32.80
C PRO A 86 -17.10 37.42 -31.45
N PRO A 87 -17.64 37.73 -30.24
CA PRO A 87 -17.08 38.81 -29.44
C PRO A 87 -16.36 38.37 -28.16
N ARG A 88 -15.58 39.28 -27.56
CA ARG A 88 -14.99 39.09 -26.21
C ARG A 88 -16.07 39.21 -25.11
N PRO A 89 -16.12 38.28 -24.14
CA PRO A 89 -16.59 38.58 -22.79
C PRO A 89 -15.47 39.25 -21.98
N ARG A 90 -15.82 40.31 -21.22
CA ARG A 90 -14.95 40.85 -20.16
C ARG A 90 -15.11 40.01 -18.89
N GLY A 91 -14.07 39.96 -18.06
CA GLY A 91 -14.17 39.43 -16.69
C GLY A 91 -13.28 38.23 -16.39
N ARG A 92 -11.95 38.37 -16.47
CA ARG A 92 -11.06 37.49 -15.71
C ARG A 92 -11.16 37.87 -14.24
N ALA A 93 -11.97 37.15 -13.47
CA ALA A 93 -11.69 37.01 -12.05
C ALA A 93 -10.29 36.40 -11.90
N ALA A 94 -9.46 36.95 -11.01
CA ALA A 94 -8.15 36.38 -10.74
C ALA A 94 -8.32 35.00 -10.09
N ALA A 95 -7.96 33.94 -10.81
CA ALA A 95 -7.88 32.61 -10.23
C ALA A 95 -6.75 32.60 -9.20
N ASN A 96 -7.08 32.36 -7.93
CA ASN A 96 -6.09 32.04 -6.91
C ASN A 96 -5.45 30.70 -7.28
N SER A 97 -4.28 30.75 -7.90
CA SER A 97 -3.58 29.61 -8.49
C SER A 97 -2.86 28.76 -7.44
N GLY A 98 -3.63 28.12 -6.55
CA GLY A 98 -3.15 26.90 -5.91
C GLY A 98 -3.03 25.77 -6.94
N PRO A 99 -2.19 24.75 -6.72
CA PRO A 99 -2.17 23.58 -7.58
C PRO A 99 -3.53 22.89 -7.56
N ALA A 100 -4.04 22.50 -8.73
CA ALA A 100 -5.15 21.56 -8.80
C ALA A 100 -4.64 20.18 -8.36
N VAL A 101 -4.91 19.82 -7.11
CA VAL A 101 -4.46 18.57 -6.51
C VAL A 101 -5.42 17.44 -6.90
N PHE A 102 -4.88 16.25 -7.17
CA PHE A 102 -5.64 15.05 -7.52
C PHE A 102 -5.65 14.01 -6.39
N CYS A 103 -4.55 13.92 -5.63
CA CYS A 103 -4.42 13.04 -4.48
C CYS A 103 -3.73 13.79 -3.32
N VAL A 104 -4.17 13.57 -2.09
CA VAL A 104 -3.53 14.07 -0.85
C VAL A 104 -3.39 12.96 0.16
N THR A 105 -2.23 12.91 0.83
CA THR A 105 -1.97 12.06 2.00
C THR A 105 -1.08 12.81 3.00
N ALA A 106 -1.39 12.75 4.30
CA ALA A 106 -0.69 13.53 5.32
C ALA A 106 0.25 12.69 6.19
N ARG A 107 1.55 13.02 6.18
CA ARG A 107 2.55 12.54 7.16
C ARG A 107 2.69 13.57 8.27
N LEU A 108 2.30 13.24 9.50
CA LEU A 108 2.72 14.02 10.67
C LEU A 108 3.84 13.31 11.43
N THR A 109 4.88 14.05 11.83
CA THR A 109 5.83 13.58 12.86
C THR A 109 5.40 14.16 14.20
N ASN A 110 5.61 13.42 15.30
CA ASN A 110 5.11 13.74 16.64
C ASN A 110 5.42 15.19 17.09
N GLY A 111 4.43 16.06 16.93
CA GLY A 111 4.36 17.41 17.47
C GLY A 111 2.92 17.70 17.86
N ARG A 112 2.69 18.13 19.10
CA ARG A 112 1.34 18.52 19.57
C ARG A 112 0.79 19.60 18.65
N VAL A 113 -0.44 19.43 18.14
CA VAL A 113 -1.16 20.47 17.41
C VAL A 113 -1.67 21.53 18.39
N SER A 114 -0.74 22.31 18.94
CA SER A 114 -1.03 23.56 19.66
C SER A 114 -1.16 24.71 18.66
N GLY A 115 -2.12 24.55 17.73
CA GLY A 115 -2.50 25.55 16.74
C GLY A 115 -1.59 25.62 15.52
N CYS A 116 -2.02 25.03 14.40
CA CYS A 116 -1.50 25.37 13.08
C CYS A 116 -1.80 26.85 12.78
N ARG A 117 -0.86 27.75 13.09
CA ARG A 117 -0.88 29.13 12.60
C ARG A 117 -0.41 29.18 11.16
N PHE A 118 -1.27 28.76 10.23
CA PHE A 118 -1.26 29.41 8.92
C PHE A 118 -1.63 30.87 9.17
N LEU A 119 -0.63 31.76 9.12
CA LEU A 119 -0.79 33.16 9.45
C LEU A 119 -1.71 33.81 8.41
N PRO A 120 -2.87 34.38 8.80
CA PRO A 120 -3.63 35.22 7.88
C PRO A 120 -2.81 36.48 7.59
N THR A 121 -2.54 36.74 6.31
CA THR A 121 -1.84 37.94 5.88
C THR A 121 -2.71 39.19 6.08
N GLY A 122 -2.17 40.22 6.73
CA GLY A 122 -2.64 41.60 6.58
C GLY A 122 -3.08 42.31 7.86
N SER A 123 -2.13 42.97 8.52
CA SER A 123 -2.35 44.25 9.20
C SER A 123 -1.01 44.92 9.47
N SER A 124 -0.72 46.02 8.77
CA SER A 124 0.49 46.82 8.97
C SER A 124 0.38 47.62 10.27
N ALA A 125 1.25 47.34 11.24
CA ALA A 125 1.49 48.21 12.38
C ALA A 125 3.00 48.45 12.52
N SER A 126 3.41 49.70 12.31
CA SER A 126 4.80 50.15 12.44
C SER A 126 5.23 50.15 13.91
N GLY A 127 6.36 49.52 14.22
CA GLY A 127 7.02 49.59 15.52
C GLY A 127 8.54 49.63 15.34
N GLU A 128 9.15 50.78 15.63
CA GLU A 128 10.61 50.95 15.62
C GLU A 128 11.26 50.19 16.78
N GLY A 129 12.47 49.63 16.59
CA GLY A 129 12.99 48.66 17.57
C GLY A 129 14.47 48.27 17.50
N ARG A 130 15.38 49.24 17.28
CA ARG A 130 16.84 49.17 17.57
C ARG A 130 17.69 48.03 16.97
N ALA A 131 18.75 48.44 16.26
CA ALA A 131 19.83 47.58 15.81
C ALA A 131 20.73 47.08 16.95
N ALA A 132 21.27 45.86 16.78
CA ALA A 132 22.45 45.37 17.49
C ALA A 132 23.48 44.84 16.48
N LEU A 133 24.76 45.11 16.75
CA LEU A 133 25.87 44.95 15.80
C LEU A 133 26.31 43.48 15.67
N GLN A 134 26.67 43.05 14.46
CA GLN A 134 27.47 41.84 14.21
C GLN A 134 28.90 42.21 13.76
N PRO A 135 29.95 41.52 14.22
CA PRO A 135 31.29 41.62 13.65
C PRO A 135 31.43 40.76 12.39
N PRO A 136 32.46 40.98 11.53
CA PRO A 136 32.32 40.65 10.12
C PRO A 136 33.31 39.56 9.61
N TRP A 137 32.87 38.83 8.58
CA TRP A 137 33.62 38.00 7.62
C TRP A 137 34.00 36.55 8.01
N SER A 138 33.51 35.60 7.21
CA SER A 138 34.41 34.83 6.33
C SER A 138 33.66 34.26 5.11
N ASN A 139 34.21 34.44 3.91
CA ASN A 139 33.67 33.85 2.69
C ASN A 139 33.96 32.34 2.67
N ARG A 140 32.90 31.52 2.66
CA ARG A 140 32.94 30.18 2.05
C ARG A 140 31.73 30.01 1.15
N ARG A 141 31.92 29.33 0.02
CA ARG A 141 30.87 29.07 -0.97
C ARG A 141 29.88 28.08 -0.35
N ASP A 142 28.61 28.43 -0.33
CA ASP A 142 27.56 27.54 0.15
C ASP A 142 27.44 26.32 -0.79
N PRO A 143 27.57 25.08 -0.28
CA PRO A 143 26.99 23.94 -0.97
C PRO A 143 25.47 24.06 -0.87
N VAL A 144 24.76 23.90 -1.99
CA VAL A 144 23.29 23.89 -2.06
C VAL A 144 22.74 22.99 -0.97
N SER A 145 21.96 23.56 -0.04
CA SER A 145 21.60 22.85 1.18
C SER A 145 20.74 21.63 0.86
N ALA A 146 21.29 20.45 1.16
CA ALA A 146 20.45 19.31 1.46
C ALA A 146 19.62 19.70 2.69
N VAL A 147 18.30 19.87 2.50
CA VAL A 147 17.35 19.85 3.60
C VAL A 147 17.22 18.36 3.95
N PRO A 148 17.80 17.86 5.05
CA PRO A 148 17.44 16.53 5.53
C PRO A 148 15.93 16.53 5.85
N LEU A 149 15.30 15.36 5.86
CA LEU A 149 13.91 15.19 6.34
C LEU A 149 13.82 15.44 7.86
N SER A 150 14.10 16.68 8.29
CA SER A 150 14.14 17.08 9.68
C SER A 150 12.73 17.24 10.23
N ARG A 151 12.34 16.29 11.09
CA ARG A 151 11.34 16.31 12.19
C ARG A 151 10.12 17.25 12.05
N SER A 152 9.66 17.50 10.83
CA SER A 152 8.52 18.33 10.51
C SER A 152 7.56 17.51 9.67
N SER A 153 6.31 17.60 10.06
CA SER A 153 5.19 16.98 9.36
C SER A 153 5.08 17.54 7.94
N VAL A 154 4.81 16.67 6.96
CA VAL A 154 4.67 17.05 5.54
C VAL A 154 3.37 16.49 4.97
N LEU A 155 2.61 17.36 4.31
CA LEU A 155 1.49 16.96 3.48
C LEU A 155 2.01 16.60 2.09
N TRP A 156 1.68 15.41 1.59
CA TRP A 156 1.99 14.98 0.24
C TRP A 156 0.80 15.26 -0.68
N ALA A 157 1.08 15.74 -1.87
CA ALA A 157 0.09 16.01 -2.91
C ALA A 157 0.60 15.52 -4.27
N VAL A 158 -0.32 15.04 -5.10
CA VAL A 158 -0.07 14.74 -6.52
C VAL A 158 -0.92 15.67 -7.37
N ASP A 159 -0.31 16.38 -8.32
CA ASP A 159 -1.05 17.25 -9.24
C ASP A 159 -1.58 16.50 -10.47
N LEU A 160 -2.37 17.20 -11.31
CA LEU A 160 -2.97 16.61 -12.52
C LEU A 160 -1.96 16.06 -13.56
N PHE A 161 -0.66 16.33 -13.41
CA PHE A 161 0.42 15.82 -14.26
C PHE A 161 1.22 14.71 -13.55
N GLY A 162 0.70 14.16 -12.46
CA GLY A 162 1.36 13.13 -11.66
C GLY A 162 2.57 13.61 -10.86
N ARG A 163 2.87 14.92 -10.83
CA ARG A 163 4.03 15.43 -10.09
C ARG A 163 3.74 15.42 -8.60
N VAL A 164 4.67 14.86 -7.83
CA VAL A 164 4.57 14.80 -6.37
C VAL A 164 5.13 16.07 -5.75
N PHE A 165 4.37 16.68 -4.86
CA PHE A 165 4.75 17.84 -4.05
C PHE A 165 4.62 17.53 -2.57
N THR A 166 5.45 18.18 -1.75
CA THR A 166 5.33 18.20 -0.30
C THR A 166 5.07 19.62 0.19
N LEU A 167 4.33 19.74 1.30
CA LEU A 167 4.14 20.99 2.04
C LEU A 167 4.39 20.70 3.51
N SER A 168 5.51 21.19 4.05
CA SER A 168 5.79 21.13 5.49
C SER A 168 4.71 21.90 6.26
N THR A 169 4.30 21.40 7.42
CA THR A 169 3.34 22.11 8.31
C THR A 169 3.89 23.42 8.87
N ALA A 170 5.22 23.61 8.81
CA ALA A 170 5.87 24.90 9.08
C ALA A 170 6.15 25.72 7.80
N GLY A 171 6.04 25.09 6.63
CA GLY A 171 6.23 25.71 5.33
C GLY A 171 5.05 26.58 4.89
N GLN A 172 5.25 27.36 3.84
CA GLN A 172 4.24 28.24 3.22
C GLN A 172 4.13 28.04 1.70
N HIS A 173 4.89 27.10 1.14
CA HIS A 173 4.97 26.82 -0.28
C HIS A 173 5.06 25.31 -0.52
N TRP A 174 4.58 24.89 -1.68
CA TRP A 174 4.74 23.53 -2.17
C TRP A 174 6.13 23.34 -2.75
N GLU A 175 6.87 22.37 -2.23
CA GLU A 175 8.17 21.93 -2.72
C GLU A 175 7.96 20.70 -3.61
N PRO A 176 8.56 20.63 -4.82
CA PRO A 176 8.51 19.42 -5.64
C PRO A 176 9.35 18.31 -4.99
N CYS A 177 8.87 17.07 -5.05
CA CYS A 177 9.66 15.91 -4.62
C CYS A 177 10.93 15.77 -5.49
N ARG A 178 12.01 15.23 -4.90
CA ARG A 178 13.33 15.07 -5.54
C ARG A 178 13.39 13.90 -6.54
N ASP A 179 12.43 13.83 -7.45
CA ASP A 179 12.55 13.06 -8.69
C ASP A 179 11.61 13.65 -9.74
N ALA A 180 12.17 14.33 -10.73
CA ALA A 180 11.40 15.06 -11.74
C ALA A 180 10.99 14.20 -12.95
N GLN A 181 11.37 12.91 -12.99
CA GLN A 181 11.08 12.01 -14.11
C GLN A 181 9.93 11.04 -13.82
N LEU A 182 9.60 10.79 -12.55
CA LEU A 182 8.53 9.88 -12.16
C LEU A 182 7.19 10.62 -11.96
N GLU A 183 6.20 10.22 -12.73
CA GLU A 183 4.81 10.67 -12.60
C GLU A 183 3.99 9.63 -11.82
N PHE A 184 3.21 10.08 -10.84
CA PHE A 184 2.41 9.24 -9.95
C PHE A 184 0.90 9.39 -10.20
N LYS A 185 0.17 8.28 -10.12
CA LYS A 185 -1.30 8.26 -10.09
C LYS A 185 -1.82 8.49 -8.67
N ARG A 186 -1.13 7.91 -7.68
CA ARG A 186 -1.47 8.01 -6.25
C ARG A 186 -0.22 7.82 -5.39
N VAL A 187 -0.22 8.48 -4.24
CA VAL A 187 0.75 8.27 -3.16
C VAL A 187 0.02 8.08 -1.82
N SER A 188 0.64 7.34 -0.91
CA SER A 188 0.15 7.09 0.46
C SER A 188 1.35 7.19 1.40
N ALA A 189 1.29 8.09 2.38
CA ALA A 189 2.41 8.37 3.27
C ALA A 189 2.25 7.65 4.62
N ALA A 190 3.37 7.14 5.14
CA ALA A 190 3.51 6.57 6.47
C ALA A 190 4.43 7.44 7.34
N ARG A 191 4.75 6.98 8.56
CA ARG A 191 5.63 7.71 9.50
C ARG A 191 7.00 8.04 8.91
N ASP A 192 7.64 7.12 8.17
CA ASP A 192 9.03 7.27 7.70
C ASP A 192 9.27 6.92 6.23
N CYS A 193 8.20 6.62 5.48
CA CYS A 193 8.27 6.38 4.04
C CYS A 193 7.00 6.88 3.32
N CYS A 194 7.06 6.96 2.00
CA CYS A 194 5.90 7.14 1.14
C CYS A 194 5.84 6.02 0.11
N TRP A 195 4.66 5.45 -0.13
CA TRP A 195 4.41 4.46 -1.18
C TRP A 195 3.60 5.10 -2.29
N GLY A 196 3.83 4.70 -3.54
CA GLY A 196 3.08 5.26 -4.68
C GLY A 196 2.88 4.27 -5.82
N ILE A 197 1.82 4.49 -6.58
CA ILE A 197 1.58 3.85 -7.88
C ILE A 197 1.91 4.88 -8.96
N ALA A 198 2.84 4.54 -9.84
CA ALA A 198 3.29 5.41 -10.92
C ALA A 198 2.43 5.31 -12.20
N CYS A 199 2.63 6.25 -13.12
CA CYS A 199 1.97 6.27 -14.42
C CYS A 199 2.29 5.03 -15.28
N ASP A 200 3.45 4.41 -15.07
CA ASP A 200 3.86 3.12 -15.64
C ASP A 200 3.18 1.88 -15.00
N HIS A 201 2.27 2.12 -14.04
CA HIS A 201 1.55 1.11 -13.23
C HIS A 201 2.41 0.32 -12.23
N GLN A 202 3.66 0.71 -12.00
CA GLN A 202 4.53 0.05 -11.04
C GLN A 202 4.38 0.68 -9.64
N VAL A 203 4.70 -0.10 -8.62
CA VAL A 203 4.72 0.36 -7.23
C VAL A 203 6.13 0.83 -6.88
N TYR A 204 6.22 1.98 -6.23
CA TYR A 204 7.47 2.53 -5.71
C TYR A 204 7.37 2.84 -4.22
N VAL A 205 8.50 2.75 -3.53
CA VAL A 205 8.67 3.18 -2.13
C VAL A 205 9.78 4.22 -2.02
N LEU A 206 9.51 5.30 -1.30
CA LEU A 206 10.47 6.34 -0.93
C LEU A 206 10.71 6.24 0.58
N VAL A 207 11.89 5.77 0.98
CA VAL A 207 12.30 5.69 2.39
C VAL A 207 13.07 6.94 2.75
N GLY A 208 12.67 7.65 3.81
CA GLY A 208 13.39 8.85 4.23
C GLY A 208 14.79 8.53 4.76
N ALA A 209 15.75 9.41 4.51
CA ALA A 209 17.11 9.28 5.04
C ALA A 209 17.11 9.24 6.59
N SER A 210 18.03 8.42 7.11
CA SER A 210 18.27 8.24 8.55
C SER A 210 19.78 8.23 8.79
N ASP A 211 20.22 8.78 9.92
CA ASP A 211 21.62 8.70 10.36
C ASP A 211 22.08 7.24 10.58
N VAL A 212 21.13 6.32 10.79
CA VAL A 212 21.39 4.88 10.93
C VAL A 212 21.10 4.19 9.59
N PRO A 213 22.10 3.56 8.95
CA PRO A 213 21.88 2.83 7.70
C PRO A 213 21.02 1.59 7.94
N ILE A 214 20.06 1.35 7.06
CA ILE A 214 19.28 0.11 7.07
C ILE A 214 20.19 -1.04 6.62
N ARG A 215 20.57 -1.86 7.59
CA ARG A 215 21.39 -3.08 7.40
C ARG A 215 20.56 -4.31 7.71
N CYS A 216 20.81 -5.37 6.95
CA CYS A 216 20.28 -6.71 7.18
C CYS A 216 21.45 -7.70 7.25
N GLN A 217 21.41 -8.59 8.25
CA GLN A 217 22.39 -9.66 8.39
C GLN A 217 21.89 -10.89 7.64
N GLU A 218 22.69 -11.39 6.71
CA GLU A 218 22.52 -12.70 6.11
C GLU A 218 23.45 -13.69 6.82
N GLU A 219 22.94 -14.90 7.05
CA GLU A 219 23.70 -15.99 7.67
C GLU A 219 23.54 -17.30 6.91
N ALA A 220 24.53 -18.18 7.05
CA ALA A 220 24.50 -19.56 6.58
C ALA A 220 25.38 -20.42 7.50
N TYR A 221 25.10 -21.72 7.58
CA TYR A 221 25.81 -22.65 8.46
C TYR A 221 26.47 -23.74 7.63
N GLU A 222 27.80 -23.79 7.66
CA GLU A 222 28.55 -24.87 7.02
C GLU A 222 28.67 -26.05 7.98
N ASN A 223 28.31 -27.24 7.52
CA ASN A 223 28.14 -28.46 8.30
C ASN A 223 29.16 -29.53 7.89
N GLN A 224 29.81 -30.17 8.87
CA GLN A 224 30.79 -31.22 8.63
C GLN A 224 30.62 -32.39 9.60
N ARG A 225 30.87 -33.61 9.12
CA ARG A 225 30.79 -34.85 9.92
C ARG A 225 32.19 -35.40 10.19
N TRP A 226 32.40 -35.90 11.40
CA TRP A 226 33.62 -36.62 11.79
C TRP A 226 33.62 -38.04 11.20
N ASN A 227 34.75 -38.42 10.62
CA ASN A 227 35.04 -39.79 10.21
C ASN A 227 36.34 -40.30 10.88
N PRO A 228 36.54 -41.63 11.01
CA PRO A 228 37.70 -42.19 11.70
C PRO A 228 39.05 -42.04 10.97
N VAL A 229 39.05 -41.72 9.67
CA VAL A 229 40.25 -41.79 8.80
C VAL A 229 40.92 -40.43 8.63
N GLY A 230 40.14 -39.35 8.58
CA GLY A 230 40.60 -37.97 8.34
C GLY A 230 39.95 -36.91 9.24
N GLY A 231 39.10 -37.31 10.20
CA GLY A 231 38.43 -36.37 11.10
C GLY A 231 37.21 -35.69 10.47
N PHE A 232 37.01 -34.40 10.76
CA PHE A 232 35.85 -33.67 10.23
C PHE A 232 36.00 -33.36 8.73
N CYS A 233 34.97 -33.67 7.96
CA CYS A 233 34.96 -33.55 6.50
C CYS A 233 33.57 -33.15 5.97
N GLU A 234 33.54 -32.76 4.70
CA GLU A 234 32.33 -32.40 3.93
C GLU A 234 31.55 -33.62 3.42
N ALA A 235 32.08 -34.84 3.59
CA ALA A 235 31.38 -36.07 3.20
C ALA A 235 30.28 -36.41 4.22
N LEU A 236 29.09 -35.87 3.99
CA LEU A 236 27.89 -36.07 4.80
C LEU A 236 27.12 -37.33 4.37
N LEU A 237 26.40 -37.94 5.30
CA LEU A 237 25.52 -39.09 5.04
C LEU A 237 24.22 -38.62 4.35
N PRO A 238 23.50 -39.49 3.61
CA PRO A 238 22.23 -39.11 2.97
C PRO A 238 21.12 -38.62 3.92
N SER A 239 21.24 -38.92 5.23
CA SER A 239 20.32 -38.49 6.29
C SER A 239 20.79 -37.24 7.06
N ASP A 240 21.94 -36.67 6.70
CA ASP A 240 22.51 -35.51 7.38
C ASP A 240 21.89 -34.19 6.90
N ARG A 241 22.33 -33.07 7.51
CA ARG A 241 22.01 -31.73 7.03
C ARG A 241 22.74 -31.44 5.72
N TRP A 242 22.34 -30.37 5.06
CA TRP A 242 23.06 -29.86 3.89
C TRP A 242 24.47 -29.37 4.24
N PRO A 243 25.47 -29.51 3.34
CA PRO A 243 26.83 -29.01 3.56
C PRO A 243 26.88 -27.51 3.91
N CYS A 244 26.00 -26.71 3.31
CA CYS A 244 25.67 -25.35 3.74
C CYS A 244 24.16 -25.22 3.93
N SER A 245 23.72 -24.74 5.09
CA SER A 245 22.31 -24.73 5.49
C SER A 245 21.85 -23.42 6.12
N ASP A 246 20.54 -23.30 6.31
CA ASP A 246 19.95 -22.38 7.28
C ASP A 246 20.29 -22.77 8.73
N VAL A 247 19.87 -21.94 9.70
CA VAL A 247 20.06 -22.17 11.14
C VAL A 247 19.46 -23.49 11.65
N SER A 248 18.40 -23.98 11.00
CA SER A 248 17.72 -25.24 11.33
C SER A 248 18.44 -26.49 10.81
N GLY A 249 19.30 -26.34 9.80
CA GLY A 249 19.94 -27.44 9.08
C GLY A 249 19.08 -28.08 8.00
N LEU A 250 17.79 -27.75 7.91
CA LEU A 250 16.82 -28.43 7.04
C LEU A 250 16.86 -27.92 5.60
N HIS A 251 17.20 -26.66 5.38
CA HIS A 251 17.16 -26.03 4.06
C HIS A 251 18.57 -25.84 3.51
N HIS A 252 18.78 -26.20 2.25
CA HIS A 252 20.03 -25.93 1.54
C HIS A 252 20.20 -24.42 1.36
N ARG A 253 21.34 -23.88 1.80
CA ARG A 253 21.63 -22.44 1.74
C ARG A 253 23.13 -22.22 1.47
N PRO A 254 23.58 -22.47 0.23
CA PRO A 254 24.98 -22.26 -0.13
C PRO A 254 25.31 -20.76 -0.20
N LEU A 255 26.56 -20.39 0.07
CA LEU A 255 26.99 -18.99 0.26
C LEU A 255 26.84 -18.13 -0.99
N ASP A 256 27.01 -18.74 -2.16
CA ASP A 256 26.83 -18.16 -3.50
C ASP A 256 25.36 -18.09 -3.93
N GLY A 257 24.49 -18.93 -3.37
CA GLY A 257 23.05 -18.92 -3.60
C GLY A 257 22.28 -17.81 -2.87
N VAL A 258 22.93 -17.07 -1.96
CA VAL A 258 22.29 -15.91 -1.29
C VAL A 258 22.43 -14.66 -2.15
N VAL A 259 21.34 -14.25 -2.77
CA VAL A 259 21.25 -13.06 -3.64
C VAL A 259 20.69 -11.84 -2.90
N LEU A 260 20.94 -10.65 -3.44
CA LEU A 260 20.31 -9.41 -2.97
C LEU A 260 18.83 -9.38 -3.41
N PRO A 261 17.86 -9.00 -2.55
CA PRO A 261 16.44 -9.04 -2.92
C PRO A 261 16.01 -8.09 -4.04
N SER A 262 16.77 -7.01 -4.28
CA SER A 262 16.50 -6.06 -5.36
C SER A 262 17.75 -5.23 -5.69
N PRO A 263 17.75 -4.48 -6.81
CA PRO A 263 18.80 -3.53 -7.14
C PRO A 263 19.00 -2.39 -6.12
N HIS A 264 18.08 -2.22 -5.16
CA HIS A 264 18.13 -1.20 -4.11
C HIS A 264 18.98 -1.61 -2.89
N TRP A 265 19.52 -2.83 -2.91
CA TRP A 265 20.50 -3.32 -1.93
C TRP A 265 21.91 -3.38 -2.52
N GLU A 266 22.89 -3.50 -1.63
CA GLU A 266 24.28 -3.82 -1.95
C GLU A 266 24.89 -4.64 -0.80
N TRP A 267 25.94 -5.41 -1.11
CA TRP A 267 26.74 -6.08 -0.09
C TRP A 267 27.71 -5.08 0.55
N GLU A 268 27.73 -5.03 1.87
CA GLU A 268 28.64 -4.16 2.64
C GLU A 268 29.98 -4.87 2.95
N SER A 269 29.96 -6.20 3.02
CA SER A 269 31.15 -7.04 3.19
C SER A 269 31.03 -8.29 2.34
N ASP A 270 32.14 -9.03 2.19
CA ASP A 270 32.08 -10.44 1.83
C ASP A 270 31.69 -11.31 3.03
N TRP A 271 31.46 -12.60 2.77
CA TRP A 271 31.21 -13.60 3.80
C TRP A 271 32.43 -13.73 4.71
N TYR A 272 32.20 -13.63 6.02
CA TYR A 272 33.21 -13.92 7.03
C TYR A 272 32.67 -14.92 8.06
N VAL A 273 33.57 -15.57 8.79
CA VAL A 273 33.20 -16.57 9.79
C VAL A 273 32.91 -15.88 11.13
N ASP A 274 31.79 -16.23 11.75
CA ASP A 274 31.48 -15.84 13.13
C ASP A 274 32.36 -16.64 14.10
N GLU A 275 33.41 -16.02 14.63
CA GLU A 275 34.29 -16.61 15.65
C GLU A 275 33.76 -16.39 17.09
N ASN A 276 32.46 -16.09 17.25
CA ASN A 276 31.79 -15.89 18.53
C ASN A 276 30.66 -16.91 18.74
N PHE A 277 30.60 -17.52 19.92
CA PHE A 277 29.51 -18.38 20.33
C PHE A 277 28.98 -17.96 21.71
N GLY A 278 27.81 -17.33 21.75
CA GLY A 278 27.16 -16.91 23.00
C GLY A 278 27.88 -15.80 23.77
N GLY A 279 28.80 -15.06 23.14
CA GLY A 279 29.65 -14.07 23.77
C GLY A 279 31.09 -14.56 24.05
N GLU A 280 31.36 -15.84 23.89
CA GLU A 280 32.69 -16.43 24.06
C GLU A 280 33.40 -16.66 22.70
N PRO A 281 34.70 -16.34 22.55
CA PRO A 281 35.47 -16.65 21.35
C PRO A 281 35.58 -18.16 21.08
N THR A 282 35.22 -18.60 19.88
CA THR A 282 35.36 -20.00 19.44
C THR A 282 36.83 -20.37 19.18
N GLU A 283 37.08 -21.64 18.92
CA GLU A 283 38.32 -22.07 18.26
C GLU A 283 38.46 -21.37 16.87
N LYS A 284 39.71 -21.22 16.40
CA LYS A 284 40.04 -20.61 15.11
C LYS A 284 39.21 -21.21 13.97
N GLY A 285 38.50 -20.36 13.23
CA GLY A 285 37.62 -20.74 12.13
C GLY A 285 36.17 -21.03 12.52
N GLY A 286 35.70 -20.54 13.68
CA GLY A 286 34.27 -20.46 14.02
C GLY A 286 33.56 -21.78 14.30
N TRP A 287 34.30 -22.85 14.58
CA TRP A 287 33.71 -24.18 14.72
C TRP A 287 33.00 -24.36 16.06
N THR A 288 31.80 -24.92 15.99
CA THR A 288 30.99 -25.38 17.13
C THR A 288 30.65 -26.85 16.92
N TYR A 289 30.52 -27.61 18.01
CA TYR A 289 30.55 -29.07 17.98
C TYR A 289 29.32 -29.71 18.65
N ALA A 290 28.81 -30.81 18.10
CA ALA A 290 27.70 -31.56 18.68
C ALA A 290 27.88 -33.08 18.51
N ILE A 291 27.10 -33.88 19.25
CA ILE A 291 27.09 -35.35 19.12
C ILE A 291 26.41 -35.81 17.82
N ASP A 292 25.40 -35.07 17.37
CA ASP A 292 24.74 -35.21 16.08
C ASP A 292 24.16 -33.86 15.63
N PHE A 293 23.57 -33.81 14.43
CA PHE A 293 23.07 -32.55 13.87
C PHE A 293 21.84 -31.93 14.58
N PRO A 294 20.89 -32.72 15.13
CA PRO A 294 19.79 -32.18 15.94
C PRO A 294 20.18 -31.72 17.35
N ALA A 295 21.29 -32.22 17.92
CA ALA A 295 21.71 -31.87 19.28
C ALA A 295 22.20 -30.42 19.44
N THR A 296 22.23 -29.96 20.69
CA THR A 296 22.78 -28.66 21.08
C THR A 296 24.29 -28.61 20.83
N TYR A 297 24.72 -27.57 20.12
CA TYR A 297 26.13 -27.32 19.83
C TYR A 297 26.84 -26.67 21.03
N THR A 298 28.12 -27.01 21.21
CA THR A 298 29.01 -26.40 22.20
C THR A 298 30.24 -25.77 21.55
N ARG A 299 30.81 -24.75 22.21
CA ARG A 299 32.00 -24.03 21.75
C ARG A 299 33.21 -24.94 21.60
N ASP A 300 33.55 -25.70 22.65
CA ASP A 300 34.68 -26.63 22.63
C ASP A 300 34.30 -28.00 22.05
N LYS A 301 35.27 -28.64 21.40
CA LYS A 301 35.17 -30.03 20.95
C LYS A 301 35.18 -31.00 22.15
N LYS A 302 34.23 -31.94 22.16
CA LYS A 302 34.18 -33.04 23.15
C LYS A 302 34.62 -34.36 22.51
N TRP A 303 34.94 -35.35 23.35
CA TRP A 303 35.37 -36.67 22.89
C TRP A 303 34.31 -37.40 22.03
N ASN A 304 33.04 -37.06 22.24
CA ASN A 304 31.88 -37.59 21.52
C ASN A 304 31.30 -36.61 20.47
N SER A 305 32.05 -35.59 20.06
CA SER A 305 31.61 -34.65 19.01
C SER A 305 31.76 -35.27 17.62
N CYS A 306 30.67 -35.83 17.09
CA CYS A 306 30.64 -36.48 15.77
C CYS A 306 30.27 -35.52 14.62
N VAL A 307 29.75 -34.32 14.92
CA VAL A 307 29.48 -33.27 13.92
C VAL A 307 30.02 -31.92 14.40
N ARG A 308 30.27 -31.03 13.44
CA ARG A 308 30.57 -29.62 13.69
C ARG A 308 29.87 -28.72 12.68
N ARG A 309 29.61 -27.48 13.08
CA ARG A 309 29.19 -26.41 12.17
C ARG A 309 29.90 -25.10 12.47
N ARG A 310 30.10 -24.27 11.44
CA ARG A 310 30.51 -22.86 11.58
C ARG A 310 29.47 -21.96 10.94
N ARG A 311 29.27 -20.78 11.52
CA ARG A 311 28.34 -19.76 11.01
C ARG A 311 29.11 -18.77 10.15
N TRP A 312 28.64 -18.60 8.93
CA TRP A 312 29.06 -17.54 8.02
C TRP A 312 28.09 -16.37 8.15
N ILE A 313 28.62 -15.15 8.15
CA ILE A 313 27.85 -13.90 8.22
C ILE A 313 28.25 -12.99 7.04
N ARG A 314 27.26 -12.29 6.47
CA ARG A 314 27.45 -11.21 5.51
C ARG A 314 26.41 -10.13 5.76
N TYR A 315 26.78 -8.86 5.57
CA TYR A 315 25.83 -7.75 5.67
C TYR A 315 25.46 -7.21 4.30
N ARG A 316 24.15 -6.94 4.12
CA ARG A 316 23.65 -6.11 3.03
C ARG A 316 23.04 -4.82 3.56
N ARG A 317 23.19 -3.75 2.78
CA ARG A 317 22.76 -2.40 3.09
C ARG A 317 21.75 -1.92 2.06
N TYR A 318 20.69 -1.26 2.50
CA TYR A 318 19.77 -0.56 1.61
C TYR A 318 20.39 0.79 1.18
N LYS A 319 20.45 1.06 -0.12
CA LYS A 319 21.15 2.24 -0.68
C LYS A 319 20.24 3.31 -1.28
N SER A 320 18.96 3.02 -1.51
CA SER A 320 17.99 3.95 -2.12
C SER A 320 17.16 4.72 -1.08
N GLN A 321 17.82 5.30 -0.07
CA GLN A 321 17.21 6.29 0.80
C GLN A 321 17.07 7.64 0.07
N ASP A 322 16.02 8.41 0.38
CA ASP A 322 15.63 9.67 -0.28
C ASP A 322 15.41 9.61 -1.81
N THR A 323 15.32 8.41 -2.38
CA THR A 323 15.00 8.16 -3.80
C THR A 323 13.85 7.15 -3.91
N TRP A 324 13.01 7.28 -4.95
CA TRP A 324 11.97 6.28 -5.23
C TRP A 324 12.59 4.96 -5.70
N ALA A 325 12.45 3.93 -4.88
CA ALA A 325 12.83 2.56 -5.20
C ALA A 325 11.66 1.82 -5.85
N LYS A 326 11.90 1.13 -6.98
CA LYS A 326 10.88 0.34 -7.68
C LYS A 326 10.74 -1.00 -6.98
N ILE A 327 9.52 -1.37 -6.59
CA ILE A 327 9.24 -2.71 -6.07
C ILE A 327 9.37 -3.72 -7.22
N PRO A 328 10.19 -4.78 -7.10
CA PRO A 328 10.31 -5.80 -8.13
C PRO A 328 8.97 -6.48 -8.41
N SER A 329 8.64 -6.64 -9.70
CA SER A 329 7.41 -7.25 -10.17
C SER A 329 7.56 -8.72 -10.60
N GLU A 330 8.78 -9.17 -10.90
CA GLU A 330 9.02 -10.43 -11.63
C GLU A 330 9.33 -11.63 -10.72
N ASP A 331 9.75 -11.40 -9.47
CA ASP A 331 10.14 -12.46 -8.52
C ASP A 331 8.99 -13.00 -7.66
N ASP A 332 7.74 -12.57 -7.89
CA ASP A 332 6.59 -13.12 -7.17
C ASP A 332 6.12 -14.44 -7.84
N PRO A 333 6.23 -15.61 -7.18
CA PRO A 333 5.85 -16.89 -7.79
C PRO A 333 4.34 -16.98 -8.11
N GLN A 334 3.54 -16.11 -7.51
CA GLN A 334 2.17 -15.84 -7.91
C GLN A 334 2.17 -14.65 -8.87
N GLN A 335 2.18 -14.94 -10.17
CA GLN A 335 2.06 -13.95 -11.25
C GLN A 335 1.04 -12.87 -10.89
N LEU A 336 1.49 -11.62 -10.69
CA LEU A 336 0.62 -10.46 -10.50
C LEU A 336 -0.22 -10.28 -11.78
N PRO A 337 -1.53 -10.62 -11.80
CA PRO A 337 -2.24 -10.74 -13.07
C PRO A 337 -2.62 -9.40 -13.69
N ASP A 338 -2.62 -8.33 -12.89
CA ASP A 338 -3.25 -7.06 -13.20
C ASP A 338 -2.47 -5.87 -12.61
N PRO A 339 -2.40 -4.73 -13.32
CA PRO A 339 -1.93 -3.48 -12.76
C PRO A 339 -2.66 -3.07 -11.46
N PHE A 340 -1.94 -2.48 -10.52
CA PHE A 340 -2.54 -1.83 -9.36
C PHE A 340 -3.27 -0.54 -9.76
N SER A 341 -4.49 -0.39 -9.24
CA SER A 341 -5.36 0.77 -9.38
C SER A 341 -5.29 1.66 -8.13
N ASP A 342 -5.15 1.06 -6.95
CA ASP A 342 -5.14 1.78 -5.67
C ASP A 342 -4.16 1.21 -4.65
N LEU A 343 -3.67 2.06 -3.73
CA LEU A 343 -2.76 1.67 -2.65
C LEU A 343 -2.96 2.51 -1.38
N SER A 344 -2.80 1.88 -0.22
CA SER A 344 -2.74 2.53 1.09
C SER A 344 -1.71 1.86 2.00
N VAL A 345 -0.93 2.66 2.72
CA VAL A 345 -0.04 2.20 3.81
C VAL A 345 -0.59 2.65 5.17
N GLY A 346 -0.52 1.77 6.17
CA GLY A 346 -1.01 1.97 7.53
C GLY A 346 -0.33 1.03 8.53
N GLY A 347 -1.00 0.73 9.64
CA GLY A 347 -0.65 -0.33 10.59
C GLY A 347 0.56 -0.09 11.51
N TRP A 348 1.23 1.07 11.42
CA TRP A 348 2.45 1.38 12.18
C TRP A 348 2.23 1.62 13.70
N GLU A 349 1.00 1.50 14.19
CA GLU A 349 0.64 1.57 15.62
C GLU A 349 0.01 0.25 16.12
N VAL A 350 -0.16 -0.74 15.23
CA VAL A 350 -0.68 -2.07 15.60
C VAL A 350 0.33 -2.81 16.48
N THR A 351 1.59 -2.88 16.05
CA THR A 351 2.67 -3.62 16.71
C THR A 351 3.99 -2.85 16.62
N ASP A 352 4.76 -2.91 17.70
CA ASP A 352 6.12 -2.36 17.77
C ASP A 352 7.15 -3.32 17.14
N GLU A 353 6.78 -4.60 16.97
CA GLU A 353 7.64 -5.66 16.43
C GLU A 353 7.08 -6.33 15.15
N PRO A 354 7.91 -6.59 14.12
CA PRO A 354 9.28 -6.08 13.97
C PRO A 354 9.32 -4.54 13.89
N VAL A 355 10.43 -3.94 14.33
CA VAL A 355 10.60 -2.48 14.31
C VAL A 355 10.21 -1.88 12.96
N GLY A 356 9.37 -0.85 13.00
CA GLY A 356 8.90 -0.14 11.80
C GLY A 356 8.03 -0.98 10.87
N ARG A 357 7.33 -2.02 11.39
CA ARG A 357 6.35 -2.78 10.61
C ARG A 357 5.29 -1.86 10.01
N LEU A 358 4.97 -2.07 8.73
CA LEU A 358 3.90 -1.38 8.03
C LEU A 358 2.92 -2.40 7.44
N SER A 359 1.66 -2.01 7.35
CA SER A 359 0.63 -2.73 6.60
C SER A 359 0.41 -2.00 5.28
N VAL A 360 0.93 -2.54 4.17
CA VAL A 360 0.75 -1.99 2.82
C VAL A 360 -0.28 -2.84 2.09
N TRP A 361 -1.37 -2.21 1.67
CA TRP A 361 -2.48 -2.83 0.96
C TRP A 361 -2.66 -2.19 -0.40
N ALA A 362 -2.98 -2.98 -1.42
CA ALA A 362 -3.21 -2.53 -2.77
C ALA A 362 -4.44 -3.19 -3.40
N VAL A 363 -5.01 -2.55 -4.41
CA VAL A 363 -6.15 -3.02 -5.20
C VAL A 363 -5.76 -3.04 -6.67
N THR A 364 -6.14 -4.07 -7.41
CA THR A 364 -5.90 -4.15 -8.86
C THR A 364 -7.02 -3.54 -9.70
N LEU A 365 -6.80 -3.37 -11.01
CA LEU A 365 -7.86 -2.98 -11.95
C LEU A 365 -9.04 -3.97 -12.01
N GLN A 366 -8.83 -5.25 -11.63
CA GLN A 366 -9.90 -6.25 -11.47
C GLN A 366 -10.52 -6.26 -10.05
N GLY A 367 -10.21 -5.26 -9.21
CA GLY A 367 -10.75 -5.15 -7.86
C GLY A 367 -10.33 -6.22 -6.87
N LYS A 368 -9.21 -6.91 -7.11
CA LYS A 368 -8.60 -7.86 -6.16
C LYS A 368 -7.77 -7.10 -5.13
N VAL A 369 -7.90 -7.46 -3.85
CA VAL A 369 -7.14 -6.87 -2.74
C VAL A 369 -5.88 -7.69 -2.47
N TRP A 370 -4.74 -7.01 -2.34
CA TRP A 370 -3.44 -7.62 -2.06
C TRP A 370 -2.78 -6.96 -0.86
N TYR A 371 -1.98 -7.75 -0.13
CA TYR A 371 -1.19 -7.31 1.03
C TYR A 371 0.30 -7.54 0.75
N ARG A 372 1.16 -6.55 1.05
CA ARG A 372 2.62 -6.70 0.92
C ARG A 372 3.19 -7.33 2.19
N GLU A 373 3.81 -8.50 2.05
CA GLU A 373 4.39 -9.23 3.18
C GLU A 373 5.70 -8.59 3.67
N ASN A 374 5.96 -8.73 4.98
CA ASN A 374 7.24 -8.42 5.63
C ASN A 374 7.79 -6.98 5.45
N VAL A 375 6.93 -5.98 5.22
CA VAL A 375 7.36 -4.57 5.22
C VAL A 375 7.74 -4.16 6.65
N SER A 376 9.00 -3.76 6.84
CA SER A 376 9.56 -3.35 8.15
C SER A 376 10.76 -2.43 7.98
N HIS A 377 11.30 -1.87 9.08
CA HIS A 377 12.52 -1.04 9.03
C HIS A 377 13.72 -1.78 8.41
N HIS A 378 13.87 -3.08 8.67
CA HIS A 378 14.94 -3.91 8.11
C HIS A 378 14.64 -4.46 6.71
N ASN A 379 13.42 -4.27 6.21
CA ASN A 379 13.00 -4.69 4.88
C ASN A 379 11.96 -3.70 4.31
N PRO A 380 12.38 -2.48 3.91
CA PRO A 380 11.46 -1.41 3.53
C PRO A 380 10.63 -1.72 2.28
N GLU A 381 11.09 -2.60 1.38
CA GLU A 381 10.38 -3.01 0.17
C GLU A 381 9.35 -4.12 0.41
N GLY A 382 9.33 -4.76 1.58
CA GLY A 382 8.60 -6.01 1.80
C GLY A 382 9.20 -7.19 1.00
N SER A 383 8.53 -8.34 1.01
CA SER A 383 9.00 -9.56 0.32
C SER A 383 8.18 -9.86 -0.94
N SER A 384 6.91 -10.21 -0.77
CA SER A 384 5.99 -10.62 -1.84
C SER A 384 4.60 -10.01 -1.62
N TRP A 385 3.72 -10.14 -2.60
CA TRP A 385 2.31 -9.83 -2.46
C TRP A 385 1.50 -11.10 -2.17
N SER A 386 0.57 -11.02 -1.21
CA SER A 386 -0.39 -12.09 -0.94
C SER A 386 -1.80 -11.62 -1.27
N LEU A 387 -2.51 -12.37 -2.11
CA LEU A 387 -3.92 -12.13 -2.41
C LEU A 387 -4.76 -12.29 -1.13
N VAL A 388 -5.75 -11.41 -0.94
CA VAL A 388 -6.74 -11.49 0.14
C VAL A 388 -8.13 -11.50 -0.48
N ASP A 389 -8.78 -12.67 -0.43
CA ASP A 389 -10.12 -12.87 -0.96
C ASP A 389 -11.10 -11.85 -0.38
N THR A 390 -11.86 -11.20 -1.26
CA THR A 390 -12.71 -10.05 -0.94
C THR A 390 -14.10 -10.27 -1.56
N PRO A 391 -15.20 -10.09 -0.82
CA PRO A 391 -16.55 -10.28 -1.33
C PRO A 391 -16.99 -9.08 -2.20
N GLY A 392 -16.53 -9.06 -3.45
CA GLY A 392 -16.86 -8.03 -4.45
C GLY A 392 -15.62 -7.38 -5.07
N GLU A 393 -15.83 -6.53 -6.08
CA GLU A 393 -14.77 -5.83 -6.79
C GLU A 393 -14.41 -4.53 -6.06
N ALA A 394 -13.24 -4.50 -5.43
CA ALA A 394 -12.72 -3.33 -4.74
C ALA A 394 -12.32 -2.21 -5.73
N VAL A 395 -12.56 -0.95 -5.39
CA VAL A 395 -12.15 0.20 -6.24
C VAL A 395 -11.24 1.19 -5.53
N GLN A 396 -11.30 1.26 -4.20
CA GLN A 396 -10.40 2.10 -3.40
C GLN A 396 -10.23 1.49 -1.99
N ILE A 397 -9.03 1.65 -1.44
CA ILE A 397 -8.61 1.11 -0.14
C ILE A 397 -8.03 2.21 0.75
N SER A 398 -8.26 2.11 2.06
CA SER A 398 -7.68 2.97 3.08
C SER A 398 -7.34 2.17 4.33
N CYS A 399 -6.09 2.25 4.76
CA CYS A 399 -5.56 1.66 6.00
C CYS A 399 -5.18 2.78 6.97
N GLY A 400 -5.65 2.70 8.22
CA GLY A 400 -5.32 3.65 9.27
C GLY A 400 -3.99 3.34 9.97
N PRO A 401 -3.56 4.17 10.94
CA PRO A 401 -2.38 3.90 11.75
C PRO A 401 -2.49 2.63 12.60
N HIS A 402 -3.71 2.32 13.06
CA HIS A 402 -4.08 1.18 13.89
C HIS A 402 -4.65 0.03 13.03
N ASP A 403 -5.70 -0.65 13.49
CA ASP A 403 -6.30 -1.87 12.94
C ASP A 403 -7.44 -1.61 11.93
N LEU A 404 -7.76 -0.35 11.63
CA LEU A 404 -8.80 0.00 10.66
C LEU A 404 -8.31 -0.17 9.21
N LEU A 405 -8.95 -1.08 8.47
CA LEU A 405 -8.85 -1.18 7.02
C LEU A 405 -10.26 -1.18 6.41
N TRP A 406 -10.50 -0.22 5.53
CA TRP A 406 -11.76 -0.07 4.79
C TRP A 406 -11.50 -0.08 3.29
N VAL A 407 -12.45 -0.66 2.55
CA VAL A 407 -12.46 -0.78 1.09
C VAL A 407 -13.81 -0.31 0.58
N THR A 408 -13.84 0.42 -0.55
CA THR A 408 -15.09 0.64 -1.30
C THR A 408 -15.20 -0.35 -2.44
N LEU A 409 -16.42 -0.82 -2.69
CA LEU A 409 -16.76 -1.66 -3.84
C LEU A 409 -17.28 -0.82 -5.01
N TRP A 410 -17.21 -1.36 -6.22
CA TRP A 410 -17.73 -0.73 -7.45
C TRP A 410 -19.21 -0.32 -7.34
N GLU A 411 -20.03 -1.19 -6.71
CA GLU A 411 -21.44 -0.97 -6.43
C GLU A 411 -21.64 0.29 -5.55
N GLY A 412 -20.67 0.60 -4.69
CA GLY A 412 -20.68 1.72 -3.75
C GLY A 412 -21.05 1.35 -2.31
N GLN A 413 -21.05 0.05 -1.98
CA GLN A 413 -20.96 -0.39 -0.57
C GLN A 413 -19.52 -0.27 -0.07
N ALA A 414 -19.33 -0.31 1.25
CA ALA A 414 -18.00 -0.45 1.85
C ALA A 414 -17.84 -1.83 2.50
N LEU A 415 -16.60 -2.33 2.50
CA LEU A 415 -16.18 -3.48 3.28
C LEU A 415 -15.18 -3.04 4.34
N VAL A 416 -15.25 -3.70 5.50
CA VAL A 416 -14.35 -3.48 6.64
C VAL A 416 -13.65 -4.79 6.95
N ARG A 417 -12.32 -4.76 7.07
CA ARG A 417 -11.54 -5.93 7.49
C ARG A 417 -11.54 -6.02 9.00
N GLU A 418 -11.91 -7.18 9.52
CA GLU A 418 -11.97 -7.45 10.95
C GLU A 418 -10.81 -8.33 11.42
N GLY A 419 -10.55 -8.31 12.73
CA GLY A 419 -9.57 -9.18 13.37
C GLY A 419 -8.10 -8.80 13.10
N ILE A 420 -7.83 -7.63 12.50
CA ILE A 420 -6.47 -7.10 12.36
C ILE A 420 -5.88 -6.85 13.75
N ASN A 421 -4.74 -7.46 14.05
CA ASN A 421 -4.04 -7.27 15.34
C ASN A 421 -2.56 -7.66 15.22
N ARG A 422 -1.81 -7.51 16.33
CA ARG A 422 -0.36 -7.81 16.43
C ARG A 422 0.05 -9.17 15.88
N ASN A 423 -0.77 -10.19 16.15
CA ASN A 423 -0.51 -11.58 15.76
C ASN A 423 -1.13 -11.94 14.39
N ASN A 424 -2.16 -11.21 13.97
CA ASN A 424 -2.80 -11.37 12.67
C ASN A 424 -2.93 -10.02 11.93
N PRO A 425 -1.86 -9.53 11.26
CA PRO A 425 -1.87 -8.22 10.59
C PRO A 425 -2.80 -8.18 9.37
N LYS A 426 -3.15 -9.33 8.79
CA LYS A 426 -4.04 -9.44 7.62
C LYS A 426 -5.52 -9.52 8.00
N GLY A 427 -5.84 -9.62 9.30
CA GLY A 427 -7.20 -9.82 9.78
C GLY A 427 -7.81 -11.17 9.38
N SER A 428 -9.04 -11.45 9.81
CA SER A 428 -9.74 -12.73 9.63
C SER A 428 -10.81 -12.68 8.55
N SER A 429 -11.63 -11.64 8.54
CA SER A 429 -12.95 -11.60 7.89
C SER A 429 -13.24 -10.23 7.29
N TRP A 430 -14.23 -10.16 6.40
CA TRP A 430 -14.79 -8.92 5.87
C TRP A 430 -16.24 -8.77 6.35
N SER A 431 -16.60 -7.55 6.73
CA SER A 431 -17.98 -7.15 7.07
C SER A 431 -18.45 -6.00 6.18
N THR A 432 -19.67 -6.10 5.65
CA THR A 432 -20.26 -5.07 4.79
C THR A 432 -20.83 -3.92 5.61
N VAL A 433 -20.57 -2.69 5.16
CA VAL A 433 -21.17 -1.46 5.68
C VAL A 433 -21.95 -0.77 4.57
N GLU A 434 -23.25 -0.61 4.78
CA GLU A 434 -24.14 0.06 3.84
C GLU A 434 -23.79 1.55 3.66
N PRO A 435 -24.03 2.10 2.46
CA PRO A 435 -23.77 3.51 2.17
C PRO A 435 -24.67 4.45 3.00
N PRO A 436 -24.30 5.73 3.14
CA PRO A 436 -25.11 6.72 3.85
C PRO A 436 -26.51 6.94 3.25
N THR A 437 -26.64 6.73 1.94
CA THR A 437 -27.90 6.83 1.20
C THR A 437 -28.02 5.67 0.22
N SER A 438 -29.25 5.22 -0.06
CA SER A 438 -29.51 4.15 -1.04
C SER A 438 -29.34 4.60 -2.50
N GLU A 439 -29.44 5.90 -2.77
CA GLU A 439 -29.33 6.47 -4.12
C GLU A 439 -27.86 6.72 -4.51
N ASN A 440 -27.04 7.18 -3.56
CA ASN A 440 -25.64 7.52 -3.79
C ASN A 440 -24.73 6.66 -2.90
N GLY A 441 -24.17 5.62 -3.53
CA GLY A 441 -23.14 4.78 -2.93
C GLY A 441 -21.86 5.57 -2.57
N ILE A 442 -21.04 4.97 -1.72
CA ILE A 442 -19.72 5.48 -1.34
C ILE A 442 -18.79 5.42 -2.56
N LEU A 443 -18.02 6.49 -2.78
CA LEU A 443 -17.02 6.62 -3.83
C LEU A 443 -15.59 6.57 -3.27
N HIS A 444 -15.38 7.09 -2.07
CA HIS A 444 -14.08 7.15 -1.40
C HIS A 444 -14.25 7.07 0.11
N VAL A 445 -13.36 6.36 0.81
CA VAL A 445 -13.22 6.31 2.28
C VAL A 445 -11.79 6.61 2.69
N SER A 446 -11.64 7.26 3.84
CA SER A 446 -10.34 7.43 4.49
C SER A 446 -10.44 7.18 5.99
N THR A 447 -9.44 6.47 6.52
CA THR A 447 -9.40 5.86 7.86
C THR A 447 -8.30 6.49 8.72
N GLY A 448 -8.65 6.96 9.91
CA GLY A 448 -7.69 7.40 10.93
C GLY A 448 -7.39 6.32 11.96
N VAL A 449 -7.12 6.72 13.20
CA VAL A 449 -6.92 5.83 14.37
C VAL A 449 -8.24 5.18 14.77
N CYS A 450 -9.29 6.00 14.96
CA CYS A 450 -10.63 5.54 15.32
C CYS A 450 -11.76 6.26 14.55
N VAL A 451 -11.42 6.93 13.45
CA VAL A 451 -12.38 7.67 12.62
C VAL A 451 -12.41 7.13 11.20
N VAL A 452 -13.57 7.24 10.55
CA VAL A 452 -13.71 7.03 9.11
C VAL A 452 -14.52 8.16 8.52
N TRP A 453 -13.99 8.71 7.43
CA TRP A 453 -14.64 9.71 6.60
C TRP A 453 -14.89 9.14 5.22
N ALA A 454 -16.00 9.53 4.59
CA ALA A 454 -16.38 9.05 3.28
C ALA A 454 -16.87 10.19 2.38
N VAL A 455 -16.77 9.98 1.06
CA VAL A 455 -17.41 10.79 0.02
C VAL A 455 -18.30 9.87 -0.81
N THR A 456 -19.54 10.28 -1.05
CA THR A 456 -20.51 9.54 -1.88
C THR A 456 -20.47 9.99 -3.34
N LYS A 457 -21.13 9.24 -4.24
CA LYS A 457 -21.16 9.51 -5.69
C LYS A 457 -21.71 10.91 -6.05
N ASP A 458 -22.55 11.49 -5.19
CA ASP A 458 -23.06 12.88 -5.23
C ASP A 458 -22.14 13.93 -4.57
N ARG A 459 -20.88 13.59 -4.26
CA ARG A 459 -19.83 14.49 -3.72
C ARG A 459 -20.04 14.99 -2.29
N LYS A 460 -21.12 14.58 -1.62
CA LYS A 460 -21.34 14.85 -0.19
C LYS A 460 -20.28 14.15 0.67
N VAL A 461 -19.94 14.79 1.79
CA VAL A 461 -19.00 14.26 2.78
C VAL A 461 -19.74 13.67 3.97
N TRP A 462 -19.26 12.54 4.47
CA TRP A 462 -19.85 11.81 5.58
C TRP A 462 -18.82 11.42 6.64
N PHE A 463 -19.23 11.48 7.90
CA PHE A 463 -18.46 10.98 9.04
C PHE A 463 -19.11 9.70 9.59
N ARG A 464 -18.32 8.65 9.82
CA ARG A 464 -18.80 7.39 10.44
C ARG A 464 -18.65 7.48 11.96
N ARG A 465 -19.78 7.51 12.67
CA ARG A 465 -19.82 7.48 14.14
C ARG A 465 -19.50 6.08 14.65
N GLY A 466 -18.88 6.01 15.83
CA GLY A 466 -18.79 4.79 16.65
C GLY A 466 -17.73 3.77 16.22
N VAL A 467 -16.86 4.12 15.28
CA VAL A 467 -15.73 3.29 14.86
C VAL A 467 -14.69 3.19 15.99
N ASN A 468 -14.14 2.00 16.22
CA ASN A 468 -13.01 1.70 17.10
C ASN A 468 -12.54 0.26 16.86
N SER A 469 -11.46 -0.18 17.51
CA SER A 469 -10.90 -1.54 17.36
C SER A 469 -11.86 -2.70 17.66
N HIS A 470 -12.86 -2.50 18.54
CA HIS A 470 -13.86 -3.51 18.87
C HIS A 470 -15.13 -3.40 18.01
N ASN A 471 -15.31 -2.29 17.30
CA ASN A 471 -16.40 -2.06 16.36
C ASN A 471 -15.87 -1.31 15.11
N PRO A 472 -15.09 -1.98 14.25
CA PRO A 472 -14.45 -1.31 13.11
C PRO A 472 -15.46 -0.86 12.06
N CYS A 473 -16.67 -1.44 12.05
CA CYS A 473 -17.81 -1.06 11.21
C CYS A 473 -18.50 0.25 11.62
N GLY A 474 -18.27 0.74 12.85
CA GLY A 474 -18.99 1.89 13.40
C GLY A 474 -20.48 1.63 13.59
N THR A 475 -21.29 2.68 13.72
CA THR A 475 -22.72 2.58 14.02
C THR A 475 -23.61 3.32 13.02
N SER A 476 -23.29 4.57 12.69
CA SER A 476 -24.11 5.40 11.79
C SER A 476 -23.27 6.38 10.97
N TRP A 477 -23.81 6.84 9.85
CA TRP A 477 -23.28 7.95 9.08
C TRP A 477 -23.85 9.28 9.56
N ILE A 478 -23.09 10.37 9.43
CA ILE A 478 -23.50 11.75 9.70
C ILE A 478 -23.08 12.60 8.49
N GLU A 479 -24.03 13.32 7.89
CA GLU A 479 -23.73 14.23 6.76
C GLU A 479 -22.94 15.44 7.25
N MET A 480 -21.85 15.78 6.55
CA MET A 480 -20.95 16.86 6.90
C MET A 480 -21.00 17.92 5.79
N PHE A 481 -21.32 19.16 6.16
CA PHE A 481 -21.46 20.25 5.19
C PHE A 481 -20.19 20.47 4.34
N GLY A 482 -20.37 20.51 3.02
CA GLY A 482 -19.33 20.70 2.01
C GLY A 482 -19.32 19.58 0.95
N GLU A 483 -18.85 19.90 -0.25
CA GLU A 483 -18.74 18.96 -1.37
C GLU A 483 -17.26 18.74 -1.74
N MET A 484 -16.82 17.48 -1.81
CA MET A 484 -15.42 17.12 -2.03
C MET A 484 -15.26 16.11 -3.17
N MET A 485 -14.15 16.22 -3.91
CA MET A 485 -13.67 15.15 -4.81
C MET A 485 -13.22 13.92 -4.01
N MET A 486 -12.49 14.16 -2.92
CA MET A 486 -11.94 13.16 -2.00
C MET A 486 -11.69 13.77 -0.62
N VAL A 487 -11.53 12.91 0.38
CA VAL A 487 -11.11 13.25 1.75
C VAL A 487 -9.94 12.37 2.16
N ASN A 488 -9.03 12.90 2.97
CA ASN A 488 -7.95 12.12 3.55
C ASN A 488 -7.85 12.37 5.05
N VAL A 489 -7.84 11.31 5.84
CA VAL A 489 -7.52 11.36 7.27
C VAL A 489 -6.04 11.04 7.43
N GLY A 490 -5.33 11.92 8.12
CA GLY A 490 -3.95 11.69 8.53
C GLY A 490 -3.82 11.49 10.04
N LEU A 491 -2.59 11.61 10.51
CA LEU A 491 -2.26 11.43 11.93
C LEU A 491 -2.99 12.43 12.84
N ASN A 492 -3.21 12.01 14.11
CA ASN A 492 -4.06 12.71 15.08
C ASN A 492 -5.50 12.96 14.57
N ASP A 493 -6.01 12.05 13.74
CA ASP A 493 -7.33 12.07 13.09
C ASP A 493 -7.65 13.36 12.32
N GLN A 494 -6.63 14.15 11.98
CA GLN A 494 -6.80 15.40 11.23
C GLN A 494 -7.28 15.09 9.81
N VAL A 495 -8.16 15.92 9.27
CA VAL A 495 -8.86 15.63 8.01
C VAL A 495 -8.59 16.73 6.99
N TRP A 496 -8.22 16.31 5.79
CA TRP A 496 -8.07 17.13 4.60
C TRP A 496 -9.09 16.71 3.54
N GLY A 497 -9.37 17.60 2.59
CA GLY A 497 -10.24 17.32 1.46
C GLY A 497 -9.84 18.14 0.24
N ILE A 498 -10.23 17.68 -0.94
CA ILE A 498 -10.08 18.42 -2.19
C ILE A 498 -11.47 18.85 -2.64
N GLY A 499 -11.71 20.16 -2.77
CA GLY A 499 -13.03 20.70 -3.12
C GLY A 499 -13.53 20.18 -4.46
N CYS A 500 -14.84 19.87 -4.54
CA CYS A 500 -15.42 19.32 -5.76
C CYS A 500 -15.30 20.27 -6.98
N VAL A 501 -15.55 21.57 -6.75
CA VAL A 501 -15.68 22.57 -7.83
C VAL A 501 -14.37 23.27 -8.14
N ASP A 502 -13.66 23.72 -7.10
CA ASP A 502 -12.46 24.55 -7.24
C ASP A 502 -11.15 23.75 -7.25
N ARG A 503 -11.20 22.46 -6.87
CA ARG A 503 -10.04 21.57 -6.66
C ARG A 503 -9.03 22.14 -5.66
N ALA A 504 -9.46 23.07 -4.80
CA ALA A 504 -8.62 23.63 -3.75
C ALA A 504 -8.45 22.60 -2.63
N LEU A 505 -7.32 22.68 -1.95
CA LEU A 505 -7.07 21.89 -0.75
C LEU A 505 -7.76 22.54 0.45
N TYR A 506 -8.49 21.73 1.21
CA TYR A 506 -9.13 22.12 2.47
C TYR A 506 -8.59 21.30 3.64
N PHE A 507 -8.61 21.88 4.84
CA PHE A 507 -8.50 21.16 6.10
C PHE A 507 -9.76 21.34 6.96
N ARG A 508 -10.11 20.34 7.75
CA ARG A 508 -11.23 20.36 8.69
C ARG A 508 -10.77 21.01 10.00
N GLN A 509 -11.12 22.28 10.21
CA GLN A 509 -10.77 22.97 11.44
C GLN A 509 -11.60 22.43 12.63
N GLY A 510 -10.92 22.21 13.76
CA GLY A 510 -11.54 21.93 15.04
C GLY A 510 -11.70 20.44 15.36
N VAL A 511 -11.06 19.56 14.58
CA VAL A 511 -10.96 18.13 14.90
C VAL A 511 -10.04 17.94 16.10
N THR A 512 -10.56 17.35 17.17
CA THR A 512 -9.82 17.01 18.40
C THR A 512 -10.26 15.65 18.93
N GLN A 513 -9.55 15.08 19.91
CA GLN A 513 -9.92 13.81 20.54
C GLN A 513 -11.34 13.82 21.16
N SER A 514 -11.86 15.00 21.53
CA SER A 514 -13.22 15.18 22.05
C SER A 514 -14.25 15.54 20.98
N GLU A 515 -13.81 15.91 19.79
CA GLU A 515 -14.64 16.41 18.68
C GLU A 515 -14.07 15.91 17.34
N LEU A 516 -14.26 14.62 17.08
CA LEU A 516 -13.69 13.93 15.92
C LEU A 516 -14.32 14.36 14.58
N SER A 517 -15.50 14.99 14.61
CA SER A 517 -16.18 15.48 13.40
C SER A 517 -15.65 16.87 12.95
N GLY A 518 -15.02 17.61 13.87
CA GLY A 518 -14.58 18.98 13.65
C GLY A 518 -15.72 19.93 13.26
N LYS A 519 -15.38 21.20 12.99
CA LYS A 519 -16.38 22.27 12.90
C LYS A 519 -16.63 22.75 11.48
N THR A 520 -15.58 23.09 10.73
CA THR A 520 -15.73 23.70 9.40
C THR A 520 -14.54 23.39 8.50
N TRP A 521 -14.72 23.55 7.18
CA TRP A 521 -13.64 23.46 6.20
C TRP A 521 -12.95 24.81 6.04
N LYS A 522 -11.62 24.78 5.89
CA LYS A 522 -10.79 25.96 5.58
C LYS A 522 -9.84 25.65 4.45
N ALA A 523 -9.82 26.50 3.43
CA ALA A 523 -8.88 26.36 2.32
C ALA A 523 -7.43 26.58 2.79
N ILE A 524 -6.51 25.78 2.27
CA ILE A 524 -5.07 25.95 2.40
C ILE A 524 -4.59 26.73 1.18
N VAL A 525 -4.04 27.92 1.43
CA VAL A 525 -3.42 28.75 0.39
C VAL A 525 -1.90 28.67 0.58
N ALA A 526 -1.23 27.94 -0.32
CA ALA A 526 0.22 27.82 -0.38
C ALA A 526 0.66 27.94 -1.85
N GLY A 527 1.60 28.83 -2.14
CA GLY A 527 2.11 29.07 -3.49
C GLY A 527 3.12 28.02 -3.94
N ARG A 528 3.53 28.04 -5.21
CA ARG A 528 4.73 27.32 -5.68
C ARG A 528 5.94 28.24 -5.54
N GLU A 529 7.11 27.69 -5.24
CA GLU A 529 8.33 28.51 -5.11
C GLU A 529 8.65 29.31 -6.38
N GLY A 530 8.32 28.76 -7.56
CA GLY A 530 8.43 29.44 -8.85
C GLY A 530 7.56 30.70 -9.01
N ASP A 531 6.47 30.87 -8.27
CA ASP A 531 5.58 32.05 -8.38
C ASP A 531 6.26 33.34 -7.91
N ARG A 532 7.37 33.25 -7.15
CA ARG A 532 8.23 34.40 -6.81
C ARG A 532 8.88 35.04 -8.04
N SER A 533 9.17 34.26 -9.09
CA SER A 533 9.81 34.78 -10.31
C SER A 533 8.89 35.68 -11.15
N LEU A 534 7.57 35.54 -11.01
CA LEU A 534 6.56 36.32 -11.74
C LEU A 534 5.92 37.44 -10.90
N SER A 535 5.99 37.34 -9.56
CA SER A 535 5.46 38.34 -8.64
C SER A 535 6.48 39.41 -8.20
N GLY A 536 7.79 39.16 -8.38
CA GLY A 536 8.86 40.08 -7.96
C GLY A 536 9.21 41.24 -8.89
N SER A 537 8.73 41.26 -10.14
CA SER A 537 9.30 42.10 -11.22
C SER A 537 8.38 43.22 -11.75
N SER A 538 7.26 43.51 -11.07
CA SER A 538 6.21 44.41 -11.60
C SER A 538 5.99 45.71 -10.81
N ILE A 539 6.82 46.00 -9.79
CA ILE A 539 6.76 47.27 -9.02
C ILE A 539 8.19 47.81 -8.83
N SER A 540 8.74 48.44 -9.87
CA SER A 540 9.93 49.33 -9.77
C SER A 540 10.18 50.22 -11.00
N LEU A 541 9.19 50.42 -11.88
CA LEU A 541 9.27 51.39 -12.99
C LEU A 541 8.00 52.26 -13.06
N LEU A 542 7.86 53.19 -12.12
CA LEU A 542 7.06 54.41 -12.23
C LEU A 542 7.28 55.33 -11.01
N ARG A 543 8.47 55.97 -10.95
CA ARG A 543 8.68 57.29 -10.35
C ARG A 543 9.99 57.89 -10.83
#